data_AF-S6UZ77-F1
#
_entry.id   AF-S6UZ77-F1
#
_cell.length_a   1.000
_cell.length_b   1.000
_cell.length_c   1.000
_cell.angle_alpha   90.00
_cell.angle_beta   90.00
_cell.angle_gamma   90.00
#
_symmetry.space_group_name_H-M   'P 1'
#
loop_
_entity.id
_entity.type
_entity.pdbx_description
1 polymer ?
#
loop_
_entity_poly.entity_id
_entity_poly.type
_entity_poly.pdbx_seq_one_letter_code
_entity_poly.pdbx_strand_id
1 'polypeptide(L)' 'EAALAGIGIAWLPEHQVAEYLQAGRLVHLLPDWGPCYAGACLYYPANRHPPMALRMFAEAVRDWVRQQE' A
#
# COMPACT_ATOMS: atom_id res chain seq x y z
N GLU A 1 -16.11 -7.19 4.56
CA GLU A 1 -17.39 -7.88 4.88
C GLU A 1 -17.30 -9.40 5.05
N ALA A 2 -17.12 -10.24 4.01
CA ALA A 2 -17.22 -11.70 4.17
C ALA A 2 -16.27 -12.32 5.23
N ALA A 3 -15.02 -11.87 5.31
CA ALA A 3 -14.07 -12.30 6.33
C ALA A 3 -14.49 -11.84 7.74
N LEU A 4 -15.04 -10.63 7.88
CA LEU A 4 -15.58 -10.12 9.15
C LEU A 4 -16.81 -10.89 9.62
N ALA A 5 -17.58 -11.44 8.68
CA ALA A 5 -18.72 -12.30 8.95
C ALA A 5 -18.33 -13.77 9.23
N GLY A 6 -17.03 -14.11 9.22
CA GLY A 6 -16.56 -15.48 9.46
C GLY A 6 -16.85 -16.47 8.33
N ILE A 7 -17.13 -15.98 7.13
CA ILE A 7 -17.53 -16.81 5.97
C ILE A 7 -16.30 -17.39 5.25
N GLY A 8 -15.09 -16.88 5.52
CA GLY A 8 -13.86 -17.41 4.95
C GLY A 8 -12.64 -16.52 5.18
N ILE A 9 -11.60 -16.77 4.38
CA ILE A 9 -10.33 -16.04 4.39
C ILE A 9 -10.33 -15.00 3.27
N ALA A 10 -9.76 -13.82 3.50
CA ALA A 10 -9.58 -12.79 2.49
C ALA A 10 -8.11 -12.40 2.37
N TRP A 11 -7.67 -12.13 1.13
CA TRP A 11 -6.35 -11.57 0.85
C TRP A 11 -6.53 -10.11 0.44
N LEU A 12 -6.12 -9.20 1.32
CA LEU A 12 -6.38 -7.76 1.21
C LEU A 12 -5.15 -6.99 1.67
N PRO A 13 -4.95 -5.74 1.19
CA PRO A 13 -3.92 -4.85 1.72
C PRO A 13 -4.12 -4.57 3.22
N GLU A 14 -3.03 -4.60 3.98
CA GLU A 14 -3.06 -4.45 5.45
C GLU A 14 -3.72 -3.13 5.90
N HIS A 15 -3.48 -2.03 5.18
CA HIS A 15 -4.06 -0.73 5.51
C HIS A 15 -5.60 -0.72 5.49
N GLN A 16 -6.26 -1.61 4.73
CA GLN A 16 -7.72 -1.71 4.70
C GLN A 16 -8.29 -2.46 5.89
N VAL A 17 -7.47 -3.25 6.58
CA VAL A 17 -7.90 -4.13 7.67
C VAL A 17 -7.19 -3.86 9.00
N ALA A 18 -6.28 -2.89 9.04
CA ALA A 18 -5.48 -2.55 10.20
C ALA A 18 -6.33 -2.31 11.47
N GLU A 19 -7.43 -1.55 11.36
CA GLU A 19 -8.33 -1.31 12.48
C GLU A 19 -9.00 -2.60 12.98
N TYR A 20 -9.39 -3.50 12.08
CA TYR A 20 -10.01 -4.77 12.45
C TYR A 20 -9.01 -5.75 13.06
N LEU A 21 -7.75 -5.72 12.63
CA LEU A 21 -6.66 -6.49 13.23
C LEU A 21 -6.35 -5.97 14.65
N GLN A 22 -6.24 -4.64 14.82
CA GLN A 22 -6.04 -4.02 16.13
C GLN A 22 -7.20 -4.31 17.09
N ALA A 23 -8.44 -4.29 16.59
CA ALA A 23 -9.63 -4.63 17.36
C ALA A 23 -9.82 -6.14 17.61
N GLY A 24 -8.94 -7.00 17.09
CA GLY A 24 -9.04 -8.46 17.22
C GLY A 24 -10.23 -9.08 16.49
N ARG A 25 -10.87 -8.33 15.58
CA ARG A 25 -12.00 -8.79 14.75
C ARG A 25 -11.54 -9.62 13.55
N LEU A 26 -10.29 -9.43 13.14
CA LEU A 26 -9.60 -10.26 12.15
C LEU A 26 -8.27 -10.74 12.75
N VAL A 27 -7.75 -11.83 12.21
CA VAL A 27 -6.43 -12.37 12.55
C VAL A 27 -5.59 -12.49 11.27
N HIS A 28 -4.31 -12.16 11.36
CA HIS A 28 -3.39 -12.34 10.25
C HIS A 28 -3.02 -13.83 10.13
N LEU A 29 -3.30 -14.42 8.97
CA LEU A 29 -2.98 -15.82 8.68
C LEU A 29 -1.70 -15.90 7.85
N LEU A 30 -0.84 -16.87 8.19
CA LEU A 30 0.40 -17.18 7.44
C LEU A 30 1.33 -15.96 7.24
N PRO A 31 1.74 -15.27 8.32
CA PRO A 31 2.52 -14.03 8.22
C PRO A 31 3.85 -14.18 7.45
N ASP A 32 4.43 -15.39 7.46
CA ASP A 32 5.73 -15.66 6.83
C ASP A 32 5.61 -16.09 5.35
N TRP A 33 4.40 -16.20 4.80
CA TRP A 33 4.16 -16.83 3.49
C TRP A 33 3.82 -15.85 2.36
N GLY A 34 3.74 -14.54 2.66
CA GLY A 34 3.36 -13.50 1.71
C GLY A 34 4.53 -12.99 0.85
N PRO A 35 4.28 -12.58 -0.41
CA PRO A 35 5.29 -11.86 -1.18
C PRO A 35 5.57 -10.50 -0.53
N CYS A 36 6.85 -10.12 -0.46
CA CYS A 36 7.21 -8.76 -0.10
C CYS A 36 6.83 -7.85 -1.28
N TYR A 37 5.79 -7.04 -1.10
CA TYR A 37 5.36 -6.11 -2.14
C TYR A 37 6.37 -4.96 -2.24
N ALA A 38 6.85 -4.70 -3.45
CA ALA A 38 7.55 -3.45 -3.72
C ALA A 38 6.58 -2.29 -3.43
N GLY A 39 7.10 -1.23 -2.79
CA GLY A 39 6.33 -0.03 -2.49
C GLY A 39 5.72 0.61 -3.74
N ALA A 40 4.80 1.56 -3.53
CA ALA A 40 4.12 2.25 -4.61
C ALA A 40 5.11 2.94 -5.57
N CYS A 41 4.87 2.80 -6.88
CA CYS A 41 5.70 3.41 -7.92
C CYS A 41 4.91 4.50 -8.67
N LEU A 42 5.58 5.62 -8.95
CA LEU A 42 5.04 6.68 -9.80
C LEU A 42 5.48 6.43 -11.26
N TYR A 43 4.54 6.06 -12.12
CA TYR A 43 4.80 5.79 -13.53
C TYR A 43 4.52 7.02 -14.41
N TYR A 44 5.50 7.42 -15.22
CA TYR A 44 5.37 8.49 -16.20
C TYR A 44 6.30 8.23 -17.40
N PRO A 45 6.01 8.78 -18.59
CA PRO A 45 6.82 8.58 -19.78
C PRO A 45 8.28 9.01 -19.57
N ALA A 46 9.21 8.19 -20.04
CA ALA A 46 10.64 8.48 -20.05
C ALA A 46 10.98 9.52 -21.13
N ASN A 47 10.58 10.77 -20.90
CA ASN A 47 10.93 11.88 -21.76
C ASN A 47 12.36 12.35 -21.45
N ARG A 48 13.16 12.64 -22.48
CA ARG A 48 14.52 13.18 -22.31
C ARG A 48 14.54 14.47 -21.49
N HIS A 49 13.47 15.26 -21.58
CA HIS A 49 13.24 16.48 -20.81
C HIS A 49 11.84 16.44 -20.19
N PRO A 50 11.67 15.89 -18.97
CA PRO A 50 10.38 15.92 -18.31
C PRO A 50 10.01 17.36 -17.95
N PRO A 51 8.73 17.75 -18.06
CA PRO A 51 8.27 19.07 -17.63
C PRO A 51 8.67 19.36 -16.18
N MET A 52 9.02 20.61 -15.89
CA MET A 52 9.41 21.03 -14.53
C MET A 52 8.35 20.68 -13.49
N ALA A 53 7.07 20.89 -13.83
CA ALA A 53 5.95 20.54 -12.97
C ALA A 53 5.92 19.04 -12.61
N LEU A 54 6.17 18.15 -13.58
CA LEU A 54 6.20 16.71 -13.34
C LEU A 54 7.38 16.31 -12.44
N ARG A 55 8.55 16.92 -12.64
CA ARG A 55 9.71 16.69 -11.78
C ARG A 55 9.42 17.10 -10.34
N MET A 56 8.88 18.29 -10.14
CA MET A 56 8.54 18.80 -8.81
C MET A 56 7.46 17.95 -8.14
N PHE A 57 6.43 17.55 -8.88
CA PHE A 57 5.40 16.64 -8.37
C PHE A 57 5.99 15.29 -7.96
N ALA A 58 6.81 14.68 -8.82
CA ALA A 58 7.43 13.39 -8.53
C ALA A 58 8.39 13.42 -7.33
N GLU A 59 9.03 14.56 -7.09
CA GLU A 59 9.87 14.81 -5.91
C GLU A 59 9.02 15.01 -4.66
N ALA A 60 7.99 15.86 -4.73
CA ALA A 60 7.05 16.07 -3.63
C ALA A 60 6.34 14.78 -3.19
N VAL A 61 5.91 13.95 -4.13
CA VAL A 61 5.30 12.63 -3.83
C VAL A 61 6.31 11.71 -3.15
N ARG A 62 7.57 11.69 -3.60
CA ARG A 62 8.62 10.86 -2.97
C ARG A 62 8.92 11.30 -1.54
N ASP A 63 8.99 12.61 -1.31
CA ASP A 63 9.23 13.16 0.03
C ASP A 63 8.03 12.92 0.94
N TRP A 64 6.81 13.03 0.42
CA TRP A 64 5.58 12.73 1.16
C TRP A 64 5.51 11.25 1.58
N VAL A 65 5.85 10.32 0.68
CA VAL A 65 5.88 8.88 1.02
C VAL A 65 6.89 8.60 2.12
N ARG A 66 8.10 9.16 2.06
CA ARG A 66 9.13 8.99 3.11
C ARG A 66 8.72 9.53 4.48
N GLN A 67 7.83 10.53 4.53
CA GLN A 67 7.34 11.10 5.79
C GLN A 67 6.22 10.27 6.43
N GLN A 68 5.62 9.35 5.68
CA GLN A 68 4.53 8.48 6.15
C GLN A 68 4.97 7.04 6.45
N GLU A 69 6.25 6.72 6.25
CA GLU A 69 6.91 5.52 6.76
C GLU A 69 7.41 5.75 8.19
#